data_AF-A0ABD5LSW7-F1
#
_entry.id   AF-A0ABD5LSW7-F1
#
_cell.length_a   1.000
_cell.length_b   1.000
_cell.length_c   1.000
_cell.angle_alpha   90.00
_cell.angle_beta   90.00
_cell.angle_gamma   90.00
#
_symmetry.space_group_name_H-M   'P 1'
#
loop_
_entity.id
_entity.type
_entity.pdbx_description
1 polymer ?
#
loop_
_entity_poly.entity_id
_entity_poly.type
_entity_poly.pdbx_seq_one_letter_code
_entity_poly.pdbx_strand_id
1 'polypeptide(L)' 'MRPEKREPEADPVDHIIAWHDGDSRAAIETLMEDIQHLRMQLALSTAAMGKGFTRGWIPEAERK' A
#
# COMPACT_ATOMS: atom_id res chain seq x y z
N MET A 1 21.65 17.86 22.87
CA MET A 1 20.58 17.43 21.94
C MET A 1 19.31 17.27 22.77
N ARG A 2 18.31 18.14 22.59
CA ARG A 2 16.98 17.94 23.19
C ARG A 2 16.29 16.87 22.34
N PRO A 3 15.76 15.77 22.91
CA PRO A 3 15.00 14.81 22.11
C PRO A 3 13.77 15.54 21.56
N GLU A 4 13.64 15.60 20.23
CA GLU A 4 12.42 16.04 19.60
C GLU A 4 11.31 15.08 20.03
N LYS A 5 10.19 15.63 20.52
CA LYS A 5 8.98 14.85 20.76
C LYS A 5 8.62 14.20 19.43
N ARG A 6 8.78 12.88 19.31
CA ARG A 6 8.07 12.13 18.29
C ARG A 6 6.60 12.27 18.62
N GLU A 7 5.90 13.12 17.88
CA GLU A 7 4.44 13.09 17.89
C GLU A 7 4.01 11.66 17.55
N PRO A 8 2.99 11.11 18.23
CA PRO A 8 2.47 9.80 17.86
C PRO A 8 2.05 9.90 16.39
N GLU A 9 2.67 9.06 15.56
CA GLU A 9 2.31 8.91 14.16
C GLU A 9 0.81 8.61 14.14
N ALA A 10 0.03 9.49 13.49
CA ALA A 10 -1.42 9.35 13.46
C ALA A 10 -1.79 7.97 12.94
N ASP A 11 -2.79 7.32 13.54
CA ASP A 11 -3.25 6.01 13.09
C ASP A 11 -3.60 6.11 11.58
N PRO A 12 -2.96 5.30 10.71
CA PRO A 12 -3.25 5.33 9.29
C PRO A 12 -4.73 5.11 8.95
N VAL A 13 -5.46 4.38 9.79
CA VAL A 13 -6.90 4.16 9.62
C VAL A 13 -7.68 5.45 9.89
N ASP A 14 -7.38 6.14 10.99
CA ASP A 14 -8.01 7.42 11.30
C ASP A 14 -7.66 8.48 10.25
N HIS A 15 -6.43 8.45 9.73
CA HIS A 15 -5.98 9.35 8.68
C HIS A 15 -6.77 9.18 7.38
N ILE A 16 -6.94 7.95 6.89
CA ILE A 16 -7.67 7.72 5.64
C ILE A 16 -9.17 8.03 5.80
N ILE A 17 -9.77 7.70 6.95
CA ILE A 17 -11.16 8.07 7.21
C ILE A 17 -11.33 9.59 7.25
N ALA A 18 -10.40 10.31 7.89
CA ALA A 18 -10.42 11.77 7.92
C ALA A 18 -10.22 12.40 6.53
N TRP A 19 -9.41 11.78 5.66
CA TRP A 19 -9.24 12.23 4.27
C TRP A 19 -10.53 12.13 3.45
N HIS A 20 -11.44 11.23 3.83
CA HIS A 20 -12.77 11.09 3.25
C HIS A 20 -13.88 11.77 4.07
N ASP A 21 -13.56 12.83 4.82
CA ASP A 21 -14.53 13.60 5.64
C ASP A 21 -15.32 12.73 6.64
N GLY A 22 -14.72 11.63 7.11
CA GLY A 22 -15.38 10.67 7.99
C GLY A 22 -16.18 9.58 7.27
N ASP A 23 -16.29 9.63 5.93
CA ASP A 23 -16.96 8.58 5.15
C ASP A 23 -16.07 7.34 5.03
N SER A 24 -16.28 6.41 5.96
CA SER A 24 -15.56 5.14 5.98
C SER A 24 -15.86 4.25 4.77
N ARG A 25 -17.03 4.39 4.13
CA ARG A 25 -17.35 3.62 2.92
C ARG A 25 -16.54 4.12 1.74
N ALA A 26 -16.49 5.44 1.54
CA ALA A 26 -15.66 6.05 0.50
C ALA A 26 -14.17 5.70 0.68
N ALA A 27 -13.67 5.73 1.93
CA ALA A 27 -12.30 5.31 2.23
C ALA A 27 -12.01 3.85 1.87
N ILE A 28 -12.94 2.94 2.18
CA ILE A 28 -12.80 1.52 1.81
C ILE A 28 -12.85 1.34 0.28
N GLU A 29 -13.74 2.04 -0.41
CA GLU A 29 -13.84 1.98 -1.87
C GLU A 29 -12.52 2.42 -2.54
N THR A 30 -11.94 3.53 -2.10
CA THR A 30 -10.63 3.98 -2.60
C THR A 30 -9.51 2.97 -2.30
N LEU A 31 -9.47 2.41 -1.09
CA LEU A 31 -8.48 1.37 -0.75
C LEU A 31 -8.61 0.12 -1.64
N MET A 32 -9.84 -0.27 -1.98
CA MET A 32 -10.09 -1.41 -2.88
C MET A 32 -9.58 -1.12 -4.30
N GLU A 33 -9.78 0.10 -4.80
CA GLU A 33 -9.26 0.55 -6.09
C GLU A 33 -7.73 0.58 -6.10
N ASP A 34 -7.11 1.12 -5.05
CA ASP A 34 -5.65 1.17 -4.89
C ASP A 34 -5.05 -0.23 -4.85
N ILE A 35 -5.64 -1.16 -4.10
CA ILE A 35 -5.21 -2.56 -4.06
C ILE A 35 -5.30 -3.18 -5.46
N GLN A 36 -6.40 -2.95 -6.18
CA GLN A 36 -6.57 -3.49 -7.53
C GLN A 36 -5.50 -2.94 -8.49
N HIS A 37 -5.22 -1.64 -8.41
CA HIS A 37 -4.19 -0.97 -9.19
C HIS A 37 -2.79 -1.51 -8.88
N LEU A 38 -2.42 -1.61 -7.61
CA LEU A 38 -1.12 -2.11 -7.17
C LEU A 38 -0.90 -3.58 -7.57
N ARG A 39 -1.93 -4.42 -7.48
CA ARG A 39 -1.86 -5.81 -7.97
C ARG A 39 -1.60 -5.87 -9.47
N MET A 40 -2.24 -5.00 -10.25
CA MET A 40 -1.98 -4.89 -11.69
C MET A 40 -0.55 -4.45 -11.98
N GLN A 41 -0.06 -3.39 -11.31
CA GLN A 41 1.32 -2.94 -11.46
C GLN A 41 2.33 -4.03 -11.10
N LEU A 42 2.07 -4.78 -10.02
CA LEU A 42 2.91 -5.88 -9.60
C LEU A 42 2.94 -7.01 -10.66
N ALA A 43 1.79 -7.35 -11.22
CA ALA A 43 1.69 -8.36 -12.28
C ALA A 43 2.46 -7.94 -13.54
N LEU A 44 2.29 -6.68 -13.98
CA LEU A 44 3.01 -6.13 -15.13
C LEU A 44 4.52 -6.10 -14.89
N SER A 45 4.94 -5.64 -13.71
CA SER A 45 6.36 -5.61 -13.33
C SER A 45 6.95 -7.00 -13.29
N THR A 46 6.23 -7.97 -12.73
CA THR A 46 6.66 -9.38 -12.68
C THR A 46 6.79 -9.99 -14.07
N ALA A 47 5.87 -9.68 -14.99
CA ALA A 47 5.94 -10.13 -16.37
C ALA A 47 7.10 -9.49 -17.16
N ALA A 48 7.39 -8.20 -16.91
CA ALA A 48 8.49 -7.48 -17.53
C ALA A 48 9.87 -7.88 -16.98
N MET A 49 9.94 -8.19 -15.68
CA MET A 49 11.14 -8.72 -15.03
C MET A 49 11.38 -10.17 -15.48
N GLY A 50 12.22 -10.38 -16.48
CA GLY A 50 12.65 -11.73 -16.86
C GLY A 50 13.39 -12.46 -15.71
N LYS A 51 13.45 -13.80 -15.75
CA LYS A 51 14.08 -14.66 -14.71
C LYS A 51 15.50 -14.21 -14.30
N GLY A 52 16.26 -13.62 -15.20
CA GLY A 52 17.64 -13.17 -14.94
C GLY A 52 17.73 -11.92 -14.05
N PHE A 53 16.76 -11.01 -14.11
CA PHE A 53 16.80 -9.73 -13.39
C PHE A 53 16.61 -9.92 -11.87
N THR A 54 15.73 -10.84 -11.48
CA THR A 54 15.44 -11.15 -10.06
C THR A 54 16.13 -12.42 -9.57
N ARG A 55 17.02 -13.04 -10.39
CA ARG A 55 17.63 -14.35 -10.13
C ARG A 55 16.60 -15.43 -9.76
N GLY A 56 15.45 -15.41 -10.42
CA GLY A 56 14.36 -16.37 -10.21
C GLY A 56 13.45 -16.08 -9.01
N TRP A 57 13.67 -15.00 -8.25
CA TRP A 57 12.71 -14.56 -7.23
C TRP A 57 11.46 -13.95 -7.88
N ILE A 58 10.28 -14.26 -7.34
CA ILE A 58 8.98 -13.79 -7.83
C ILE A 58 8.20 -13.23 -6.62
N PRO A 59 7.64 -12.02 -6.72
CA PRO A 59 6.85 -11.44 -5.63
C PRO A 59 5.54 -12.21 -5.41
N GLU A 60 5.18 -12.42 -4.15
CA GLU A 60 3.92 -13.03 -3.72
C GLU A 60 2.96 -11.91 -3.26
N ALA A 61 1.80 -11.81 -3.92
CA ALA A 61 0.83 -10.75 -3.64
C ALA A 61 -0.09 -11.07 -2.44
N GLU A 62 -0.16 -12.34 -2.05
CA GLU A 62 -1.02 -12.79 -0.96
C GLU A 62 -0.29 -12.72 0.38
N ARG A 63 -0.99 -12.26 1.41
CA ARG A 63 -0.49 -12.24 2.79
C ARG A 63 -0.66 -13.65 3.38
N LYS A 64 0.37 -14.15 4.08
CA LYS A 64 0.33 -15.41 4.84
C LYS A 64 -0.32 -15.25 6.21
#